data_AF-A0AAE9Z968-F1
#
_entry.id   AF-A0AAE9Z968-F1
#
_cell.length_a   1.000
_cell.length_b   1.000
_cell.length_c   1.000
_cell.angle_alpha   90.00
_cell.angle_beta   90.00
_cell.angle_gamma   90.00
#
_symmetry.space_group_name_H-M   'P 1'
#
loop_
_entity.id
_entity.type
_entity.pdbx_description
1 polymer ?
#
loop_
_entity_poly.entity_id
_entity_poly.type
_entity_poly.pdbx_seq_one_letter_code
_entity_poly.pdbx_strand_id
1 'polypeptide(L)'
;MNYLYNQHGRSPELNKILIPELVRIVRQKLKEQESQPKQTRMSIEQILNDAGIHSMPLQEMAEIRAEVYESLGLGGCPPGTFKKQLQGLIFDHPVFRITELYFYFPGVKKQEVVSALYELNYVSMKFPEENEPVWRPKFMQRKTVQKQLASRPRLGNKAYFDYLSYTPPQPTDTIIKQ
;
A
#
# COMPACT_ATOMS: atom_id res chain seq x y z
N MET A 1 -24.15 11.61 -9.26
CA MET A 1 -22.69 11.78 -9.20
C MET A 1 -22.36 12.39 -7.84
N ASN A 2 -21.78 11.62 -6.93
CA ASN A 2 -21.33 12.15 -5.63
C ASN A 2 -19.80 12.17 -5.62
N TYR A 3 -19.26 13.37 -5.50
CA TYR A 3 -17.84 13.62 -5.28
C TYR A 3 -17.41 12.92 -4.00
N LEU A 4 -16.59 11.88 -4.12
CA LEU A 4 -15.95 11.24 -2.97
C LEU A 4 -14.90 12.22 -2.42
N TYR A 5 -15.23 12.77 -1.26
CA TYR A 5 -14.33 13.56 -0.42
C TYR A 5 -13.03 12.78 -0.17
N ASN A 6 -11.91 13.32 -0.68
CA ASN A 6 -10.57 13.01 -0.21
C ASN A 6 -10.48 13.38 1.27
N GLN A 7 -10.61 12.41 2.17
CA GLN A 7 -10.43 12.65 3.60
C GLN A 7 -8.96 12.60 4.06
N HIS A 8 -7.99 12.47 3.17
CA HIS A 8 -6.57 12.60 3.53
C HIS A 8 -5.79 13.38 2.45
N GLY A 9 -5.65 14.69 2.69
CA GLY A 9 -4.46 15.52 2.51
C GLY A 9 -3.61 15.59 1.22
N ARG A 10 -3.74 14.72 0.21
CA ARG A 10 -2.97 14.85 -1.04
C ARG A 10 -3.89 15.01 -2.24
N SER A 11 -3.71 16.12 -2.96
CA SER A 11 -4.36 16.34 -4.26
C SER A 11 -3.87 15.26 -5.24
N PRO A 12 -4.76 14.67 -6.07
CA PRO A 12 -4.37 13.83 -7.20
C PRO A 12 -3.29 14.46 -8.09
N GLU A 13 -3.16 15.78 -8.08
CA GLU A 13 -2.13 16.53 -8.81
C GLU A 13 -0.73 16.38 -8.21
N LEU A 14 -0.63 16.22 -6.87
CA LEU A 14 0.67 16.02 -6.21
C LEU A 14 1.27 14.67 -6.60
N ASN A 15 0.44 13.63 -6.73
CA ASN A 15 0.89 12.30 -7.16
C ASN A 15 1.41 12.29 -8.61
N LYS A 16 0.87 13.16 -9.49
CA LYS A 16 1.37 13.29 -10.87
C LYS A 16 2.82 13.78 -10.94
N ILE A 17 3.29 14.48 -9.93
CA ILE A 17 4.68 14.96 -9.84
C ILE A 17 5.53 13.99 -9.00
N LEU A 18 4.99 13.54 -7.86
CA LEU A 18 5.70 12.70 -6.89
C LEU A 18 6.03 11.32 -7.47
N ILE A 19 5.08 10.64 -8.10
CA ILE A 19 5.27 9.25 -8.55
C ILE A 19 6.37 9.12 -9.62
N PRO A 20 6.40 9.95 -10.69
CA PRO A 20 7.50 9.91 -11.65
C PRO A 20 8.87 10.12 -11.01
N GLU A 21 8.96 11.02 -10.02
CA GLU A 21 10.21 11.30 -9.31
C GLU A 21 10.66 10.11 -8.44
N LEU A 22 9.74 9.50 -7.70
CA LEU A 22 10.02 8.27 -6.95
C LEU A 22 10.46 7.14 -7.87
N VAL A 23 9.81 6.96 -9.03
CA VAL A 23 10.19 5.97 -10.03
C VAL A 23 11.60 6.23 -10.56
N ARG A 24 11.94 7.50 -10.81
CA ARG A 24 13.30 7.91 -11.23
C ARG A 24 14.34 7.54 -10.16
N ILE A 25 14.07 7.87 -8.89
CA ILE A 25 14.95 7.54 -7.75
C ILE A 25 15.11 6.02 -7.63
N VAL A 26 14.02 5.26 -7.68
CA VAL A 26 14.05 3.80 -7.58
C VAL A 26 14.85 3.18 -8.73
N ARG A 27 14.62 3.59 -9.98
CA ARG A 27 15.39 3.09 -11.14
C ARG A 27 16.87 3.41 -11.02
N GLN A 28 17.21 4.64 -10.64
CA GLN A 28 18.59 5.07 -10.45
C GLN A 28 19.27 4.22 -9.37
N LYS A 29 18.63 4.08 -8.21
CA LYS A 29 19.15 3.25 -7.13
C LYS A 29 19.30 1.81 -7.56
N LEU A 30 18.27 1.17 -8.12
CA LEU A 30 18.36 -0.22 -8.62
C LEU A 30 19.55 -0.44 -9.57
N LYS A 31 19.80 0.51 -10.48
CA LYS A 31 20.96 0.47 -11.38
C LYS A 31 22.30 0.59 -10.65
N GLU A 32 22.42 1.50 -9.68
CA GLU A 32 23.63 1.68 -8.86
C GLU A 32 24.04 0.42 -8.07
N GLN A 33 23.09 -0.45 -7.74
CA GLN A 33 23.30 -1.68 -6.96
C GLN A 33 23.50 -2.93 -7.82
N GLU A 34 23.40 -2.85 -9.16
CA GLU A 34 23.62 -4.01 -10.04
C GLU A 34 25.02 -4.61 -9.87
N SER A 35 26.03 -3.78 -9.58
CA SER A 35 27.41 -4.17 -9.31
C SER A 35 27.70 -4.56 -7.86
N GLN A 36 26.73 -4.40 -6.95
CA GLN A 36 26.92 -4.63 -5.52
C GLN A 36 26.54 -6.07 -5.12
N PRO A 37 27.15 -6.63 -4.05
CA PRO A 37 26.74 -7.90 -3.47
C PRO A 37 25.24 -7.90 -3.11
N LYS A 38 24.55 -9.03 -3.33
CA LYS A 38 23.09 -9.10 -3.08
C LYS A 38 22.71 -8.73 -1.65
N GLN A 39 23.57 -9.01 -0.67
CA GLN A 39 23.31 -8.73 0.74
C GLN A 39 23.30 -7.23 1.09
N THR A 40 23.90 -6.37 0.25
CA THR A 40 23.93 -4.92 0.47
C THR A 40 22.88 -4.17 -0.35
N ARG A 41 22.11 -4.90 -1.19
CA ARG A 41 21.08 -4.28 -2.03
C ARG A 41 19.85 -3.92 -1.21
N MET A 42 19.34 -2.74 -1.45
CA MET A 42 18.09 -2.26 -0.90
C MET A 42 16.91 -2.77 -1.72
N SER A 43 15.83 -3.15 -1.03
CA SER A 43 14.54 -3.39 -1.68
C SER A 43 13.91 -2.08 -2.16
N ILE A 44 12.89 -2.17 -3.03
CA ILE A 44 12.13 -0.98 -3.47
C ILE A 44 11.53 -0.26 -2.26
N GLU A 45 10.98 -1.01 -1.30
CA GLU A 45 10.43 -0.45 -0.07
C GLU A 45 11.46 0.33 0.75
N GLN A 46 12.67 -0.17 0.88
CA GLN A 46 13.75 0.53 1.58
C GLN A 46 14.15 1.81 0.84
N ILE A 47 14.24 1.77 -0.49
CA ILE A 47 14.52 2.96 -1.30
C ILE A 47 13.41 4.01 -1.15
N LEU A 48 12.15 3.58 -1.11
CA LEU A 48 11.01 4.48 -0.90
C LEU A 48 11.05 5.11 0.49
N ASN A 49 11.36 4.33 1.54
CA ASN A 49 11.56 4.87 2.89
C ASN A 49 12.68 5.92 2.92
N ASP A 50 13.84 5.62 2.32
CA ASP A 50 14.96 6.56 2.25
C ASP A 50 14.64 7.83 1.42
N ALA A 51 13.73 7.71 0.46
CA ALA A 51 13.19 8.84 -0.31
C ALA A 51 12.10 9.65 0.44
N GLY A 52 11.85 9.34 1.72
CA GLY A 52 10.90 10.05 2.58
C GLY A 52 9.47 9.51 2.53
N ILE A 53 9.24 8.32 1.96
CA ILE A 53 7.94 7.65 2.01
C ILE A 53 7.82 6.89 3.33
N HIS A 54 7.59 7.63 4.41
CA HIS A 54 7.29 7.09 5.74
C HIS A 54 6.45 8.09 6.55
N SER A 55 6.09 7.72 7.78
CA SER A 55 5.36 8.60 8.72
C SER A 55 4.04 9.16 8.16
N MET A 56 3.38 8.41 7.28
CA MET A 56 2.07 8.74 6.70
C MET A 56 1.11 7.55 6.92
N PRO A 57 -0.21 7.71 6.69
CA PRO A 57 -1.16 6.62 6.87
C PRO A 57 -0.76 5.37 6.06
N LEU A 58 -0.91 4.18 6.65
CA LEU A 58 -0.46 2.92 6.04
C LEU A 58 -1.05 2.70 4.63
N GLN A 59 -2.31 3.10 4.46
CA GLN A 59 -2.98 3.07 3.17
C GLN A 59 -2.26 3.92 2.12
N GLU A 60 -1.86 5.15 2.47
CA GLU A 60 -1.17 6.05 1.53
C GLU A 60 0.19 5.49 1.12
N MET A 61 0.95 4.94 2.06
CA MET A 61 2.22 4.27 1.75
C MET A 61 2.01 3.10 0.79
N ALA A 62 1.02 2.25 1.05
CA ALA A 62 0.69 1.12 0.20
C ALA A 62 0.23 1.55 -1.21
N GLU A 63 -0.57 2.62 -1.30
CA GLU A 63 -1.03 3.20 -2.57
C GLU A 63 0.15 3.76 -3.38
N ILE A 64 1.05 4.53 -2.77
CA ILE A 64 2.26 5.05 -3.42
C ILE A 64 3.14 3.92 -3.93
N ARG A 65 3.39 2.92 -3.07
CA ARG A 65 4.15 1.73 -3.46
C ARG A 65 3.51 1.05 -4.67
N ALA A 66 2.19 0.93 -4.70
CA ALA A 66 1.50 0.29 -5.82
C ALA A 66 1.64 1.06 -7.13
N GLU A 67 1.53 2.39 -7.09
CA GLU A 67 1.75 3.23 -8.27
C GLU A 67 3.20 3.17 -8.78
N VAL A 68 4.19 3.09 -7.87
CA VAL A 68 5.59 2.89 -8.23
C VAL A 68 5.82 1.52 -8.88
N TYR A 69 5.27 0.45 -8.30
CA TYR A 69 5.38 -0.90 -8.85
C TYR A 69 4.78 -0.99 -10.25
N GLU A 70 3.58 -0.44 -10.45
CA GLU A 70 2.94 -0.40 -11.76
C GLU A 70 3.77 0.36 -12.79
N SER A 71 4.31 1.52 -12.41
CA SER A 71 5.18 2.34 -13.28
C SER A 71 6.51 1.67 -13.63
N LEU A 72 6.94 0.70 -12.82
CA LEU A 72 8.11 -0.15 -13.08
C LEU A 72 7.75 -1.42 -13.88
N GLY A 73 6.48 -1.67 -14.16
CA GLY A 73 6.01 -2.91 -14.80
C GLY A 73 6.09 -4.12 -13.88
N LEU A 74 6.08 -3.92 -12.56
CA LEU A 74 6.20 -4.95 -11.53
C LEU A 74 4.88 -5.17 -10.83
N GLY A 75 4.60 -6.43 -10.45
CA GLY A 75 3.50 -6.73 -9.53
C GLY A 75 2.09 -6.48 -10.06
N GLY A 76 1.95 -6.18 -11.36
CA GLY A 76 0.67 -6.04 -12.03
C GLY A 76 0.02 -7.39 -12.33
N CYS A 77 -1.31 -7.42 -12.35
CA CYS A 77 -2.06 -8.54 -12.87
C CYS A 77 -2.04 -8.49 -14.41
N PRO A 78 -2.05 -9.65 -15.10
CA PRO A 78 -2.32 -9.67 -16.54
C PRO A 78 -3.63 -8.91 -16.86
N PRO A 79 -3.69 -8.18 -17.99
CA PRO A 79 -4.86 -7.39 -18.35
C PRO A 79 -6.16 -8.18 -18.25
N GLY A 80 -7.16 -7.59 -17.58
CA GLY A 80 -8.48 -8.21 -17.40
C GLY A 80 -8.56 -9.35 -16.37
N THR A 81 -7.46 -9.71 -15.69
CA THR A 81 -7.46 -10.82 -14.72
C THR A 81 -7.59 -10.38 -13.27
N PHE A 82 -7.35 -9.10 -12.95
CA PHE A 82 -7.38 -8.58 -11.58
C PHE A 82 -8.67 -8.93 -10.84
N LYS A 83 -9.84 -8.67 -11.44
CA LYS A 83 -11.15 -8.96 -10.82
C LYS A 83 -11.31 -10.44 -10.44
N LYS A 84 -10.87 -11.36 -11.31
CA LYS A 84 -10.93 -12.80 -11.05
C LYS A 84 -10.00 -13.21 -9.90
N GLN A 85 -8.80 -12.65 -9.85
CA GLN A 85 -7.87 -12.89 -8.75
C GLN A 85 -8.37 -12.30 -7.43
N LEU A 86 -8.96 -11.10 -7.48
CA LEU A 86 -9.59 -10.45 -6.33
C LEU A 86 -10.76 -11.28 -5.77
N GLN A 87 -11.57 -11.91 -6.63
CA GLN A 87 -12.61 -12.84 -6.21
C GLN A 87 -12.03 -14.06 -5.48
N GLY A 88 -10.88 -14.57 -5.92
CA GLY A 88 -10.15 -15.63 -5.21
C GLY A 88 -9.71 -15.18 -3.82
N LEU A 89 -9.10 -14.00 -3.70
CA LEU A 89 -8.73 -13.42 -2.41
C LEU A 89 -9.95 -13.26 -1.48
N ILE A 90 -11.06 -12.75 -2.02
CA ILE A 90 -12.31 -12.53 -1.28
C ILE A 90 -12.92 -13.85 -0.79
N PHE A 91 -12.77 -14.93 -1.54
CA PHE A 91 -13.28 -16.23 -1.15
C PHE A 91 -12.61 -16.73 0.14
N ASP A 92 -11.28 -16.65 0.20
CA ASP A 92 -10.50 -17.06 1.38
C ASP A 92 -10.55 -16.02 2.51
N HIS A 93 -10.65 -14.74 2.13
CA HIS A 93 -10.60 -13.59 3.03
C HIS A 93 -11.75 -12.63 2.71
N PRO A 94 -12.98 -12.93 3.16
CA PRO A 94 -14.14 -12.11 2.85
C PRO A 94 -14.07 -10.71 3.46
N VAL A 95 -13.18 -10.49 4.44
CA VAL A 95 -12.90 -9.18 5.02
C VAL A 95 -11.39 -8.97 5.15
N PHE A 96 -10.92 -7.81 4.70
CA PHE A 96 -9.51 -7.46 4.68
C PHE A 96 -9.28 -5.96 4.85
N ARG A 97 -8.10 -5.62 5.33
CA ARG A 97 -7.58 -4.25 5.40
C ARG A 97 -7.03 -3.85 4.04
N ILE A 98 -7.07 -2.57 3.70
CA ILE A 98 -6.63 -2.12 2.37
C ILE A 98 -5.15 -2.45 2.08
N THR A 99 -4.26 -2.38 3.07
CA THR A 99 -2.84 -2.76 2.90
C THR A 99 -2.65 -4.25 2.61
N GLU A 100 -3.53 -5.12 3.13
CA GLU A 100 -3.49 -6.56 2.83
C GLU A 100 -3.76 -6.82 1.34
N LEU A 101 -4.65 -6.02 0.74
CA LEU A 101 -4.91 -6.08 -0.71
C LEU A 101 -3.67 -5.64 -1.49
N TYR A 102 -3.02 -4.54 -1.10
CA TYR A 102 -1.78 -4.06 -1.75
C TYR A 102 -0.56 -4.96 -1.52
N PHE A 103 -0.59 -5.83 -0.51
CA PHE A 103 0.37 -6.91 -0.38
C PHE A 103 0.18 -7.98 -1.47
N TYR A 104 -1.06 -8.42 -1.69
CA TYR A 104 -1.40 -9.41 -2.71
C TYR A 104 -1.30 -8.87 -4.14
N PHE A 105 -1.66 -7.61 -4.35
CA PHE A 105 -1.70 -6.94 -5.64
C PHE A 105 -0.77 -5.72 -5.65
N PRO A 106 0.55 -5.94 -5.63
CA PRO A 106 1.52 -4.89 -5.35
C PRO A 106 1.65 -3.84 -6.44
N GLY A 107 1.11 -4.04 -7.65
CA GLY A 107 1.15 -3.08 -8.76
C GLY A 107 -0.23 -2.71 -9.32
N VAL A 108 -1.31 -2.83 -8.53
CA VAL A 108 -2.67 -2.45 -8.98
C VAL A 108 -3.03 -1.07 -8.49
N LYS A 109 -3.54 -0.21 -9.39
CA LYS A 109 -3.89 1.18 -9.05
C LYS A 109 -5.11 1.26 -8.14
N LYS A 110 -5.13 2.26 -7.26
CA LYS A 110 -6.26 2.57 -6.37
C LYS A 110 -7.61 2.57 -7.09
N GLN A 111 -7.70 3.25 -8.23
CA GLN A 111 -8.96 3.33 -8.97
C GLN A 111 -9.47 1.97 -9.44
N GLU A 112 -8.56 1.10 -9.90
CA GLU A 112 -8.89 -0.26 -10.32
C GLU A 112 -9.36 -1.11 -9.14
N VAL A 113 -8.64 -1.05 -8.01
CA VAL A 113 -9.02 -1.71 -6.75
C VAL A 113 -10.41 -1.28 -6.32
N VAL A 114 -10.65 0.03 -6.21
CA VAL A 114 -11.90 0.60 -5.73
C VAL A 114 -13.06 0.26 -6.67
N SER A 115 -12.86 0.35 -7.99
CA SER A 115 -13.88 -0.02 -8.99
C SER A 115 -14.27 -1.48 -8.86
N ALA A 116 -13.28 -2.39 -8.82
CA ALA A 116 -13.53 -3.82 -8.73
C ALA A 116 -14.26 -4.19 -7.42
N LEU A 117 -13.91 -3.56 -6.30
CA LEU A 117 -14.57 -3.80 -5.02
C LEU A 117 -16.03 -3.33 -5.03
N TYR A 118 -16.32 -2.16 -5.59
CA TYR A 118 -17.70 -1.70 -5.71
C TYR A 118 -18.54 -2.60 -6.63
N GLU A 119 -17.98 -3.07 -7.75
CA GLU A 119 -18.64 -4.04 -8.63
C GLU A 119 -18.94 -5.37 -7.92
N LEU A 120 -18.15 -5.74 -6.93
CA LEU A 120 -18.35 -6.93 -6.09
C LEU A 120 -19.24 -6.67 -4.87
N ASN A 121 -19.91 -5.51 -4.79
CA ASN A 121 -20.74 -5.09 -3.65
C ASN A 121 -19.96 -5.00 -2.32
N TYR A 122 -18.68 -4.65 -2.38
CA TYR A 122 -17.88 -4.33 -1.21
C TYR A 122 -17.95 -2.85 -0.87
N VAL A 123 -17.80 -2.54 0.41
CA VAL A 123 -17.72 -1.17 0.93
C VAL A 123 -16.57 -1.05 1.92
N SER A 124 -15.97 0.13 1.97
CA SER A 124 -14.99 0.50 2.98
C SER A 124 -15.68 0.94 4.28
N MET A 125 -15.15 0.52 5.42
CA MET A 125 -15.59 0.90 6.75
C MET A 125 -14.38 1.18 7.64
N LYS A 126 -14.44 2.28 8.40
CA LYS A 126 -13.42 2.60 9.41
C LYS A 126 -13.82 1.99 10.75
N PHE A 127 -12.86 1.31 11.38
CA PHE A 127 -12.97 0.78 12.73
C PHE A 127 -12.01 1.57 13.64
N PRO A 128 -12.41 1.99 14.85
CA PRO A 128 -11.52 2.65 15.81
C PRO A 128 -10.30 1.80 16.18
N GLU A 129 -10.46 0.47 16.17
CA GLU A 129 -9.40 -0.48 16.50
C GLU A 129 -8.41 -0.69 15.33
N GLU A 130 -8.70 -0.14 14.15
CA GLU A 130 -7.93 -0.33 12.94
C GLU A 130 -7.37 1.01 12.45
N ASN A 131 -6.06 1.04 12.16
CA ASN A 131 -5.37 2.25 11.69
C ASN A 131 -5.55 2.50 10.18
N GLU A 132 -6.40 1.72 9.52
CA GLU A 132 -6.66 1.78 8.09
C GLU A 132 -8.09 1.31 7.77
N PRO A 133 -8.61 1.62 6.57
CA PRO A 133 -9.93 1.15 6.20
C PRO A 133 -10.00 -0.36 5.96
N VAL A 134 -11.11 -0.94 6.41
CA VAL A 134 -11.45 -2.34 6.22
C VAL A 134 -12.50 -2.45 5.12
N TRP A 135 -12.27 -3.35 4.17
CA TRP A 135 -13.19 -3.67 3.09
C TRP A 135 -13.99 -4.92 3.40
N ARG A 136 -15.31 -4.84 3.21
CA ARG A 136 -16.27 -5.89 3.57
C ARG A 136 -17.48 -5.92 2.64
N PRO A 137 -18.22 -7.04 2.54
CA PRO A 137 -19.49 -7.08 1.81
C PRO A 137 -20.51 -6.10 2.39
N LYS A 138 -21.22 -5.36 1.53
CA LYS A 138 -22.14 -4.26 1.88
C LYS A 138 -23.17 -4.57 2.97
N PHE A 139 -23.56 -5.83 3.15
CA PHE A 139 -24.55 -6.25 4.15
C PHE A 139 -23.96 -7.02 5.35
N MET A 140 -22.64 -7.24 5.39
CA MET A 140 -22.00 -7.90 6.53
C MET A 140 -22.00 -7.01 7.78
N GLN A 141 -22.43 -7.57 8.92
CA GLN A 141 -22.50 -6.85 10.19
C GLN A 141 -21.11 -6.53 10.74
N ARG A 142 -21.01 -5.38 11.45
CA ARG A 142 -19.79 -4.90 12.09
C ARG A 142 -19.14 -5.95 13.03
N LYS A 143 -19.95 -6.62 13.84
CA LYS A 143 -19.48 -7.68 14.76
C LYS A 143 -18.88 -8.87 14.02
N THR A 144 -19.48 -9.26 12.89
CA THR A 144 -18.96 -10.35 12.03
C THR A 144 -17.61 -9.97 11.44
N VAL A 145 -17.47 -8.72 10.96
CA VAL A 145 -16.19 -8.19 10.47
C VAL A 145 -15.11 -8.27 11.54
N GLN A 146 -15.37 -7.76 12.75
CA GLN A 146 -14.40 -7.79 13.85
C GLN A 146 -14.00 -9.23 14.21
N LYS A 147 -14.98 -10.14 14.31
CA LYS A 147 -14.71 -11.56 14.59
C LYS A 147 -13.80 -12.19 13.53
N GLN A 148 -14.06 -11.91 12.24
CA GLN A 148 -13.25 -12.45 11.14
C GLN A 148 -11.83 -11.87 11.13
N LEU A 149 -11.67 -10.57 11.38
CA LEU A 149 -10.35 -9.95 11.46
C LEU A 149 -9.55 -10.47 12.66
N ALA A 150 -10.21 -10.72 13.80
CA ALA A 150 -9.57 -11.24 15.01
C ALA A 150 -9.23 -12.73 14.92
N SER A 151 -9.96 -13.50 14.11
CA SER A 151 -9.76 -14.96 14.00
C SER A 151 -8.58 -15.37 13.11
N ARG A 152 -7.90 -14.42 12.47
CA ARG A 152 -6.79 -14.71 11.55
C ARG A 152 -5.62 -13.76 11.78
N PRO A 153 -4.39 -14.19 11.45
CA PRO A 153 -3.29 -13.26 11.32
C PRO A 153 -3.54 -12.27 10.18
N ARG A 154 -2.87 -11.12 10.26
CA ARG A 154 -2.85 -10.14 9.17
C ARG A 154 -2.12 -10.73 7.97
N LEU A 155 -2.66 -10.51 6.77
CA LEU A 155 -2.10 -10.99 5.52
C LEU A 155 -0.91 -10.12 5.11
N GLY A 156 0.25 -10.74 4.98
CA GLY A 156 1.48 -10.05 4.68
C GLY A 156 2.69 -10.83 5.15
N ASN A 157 3.86 -10.24 4.96
CA ASN A 157 5.10 -10.71 5.55
C ASN A 157 5.74 -9.61 6.39
N LYS A 158 6.77 -9.99 7.17
CA LYS A 158 7.47 -9.06 8.05
C LYS A 158 8.05 -7.86 7.27
N ALA A 159 8.71 -8.11 6.13
CA ALA A 159 9.33 -7.06 5.33
C ALA A 159 8.32 -5.99 4.85
N TYR A 160 7.12 -6.41 4.45
CA TYR A 160 6.07 -5.48 4.04
C TYR A 160 5.55 -4.63 5.20
N PHE A 161 5.40 -5.21 6.39
CA PHE A 161 4.99 -4.44 7.56
C PHE A 161 6.10 -3.57 8.13
N ASP A 162 7.36 -4.01 8.07
CA ASP A 162 8.53 -3.19 8.42
C ASP A 162 8.59 -1.94 7.54
N TYR A 163 8.25 -2.07 6.24
CA TYR A 163 8.08 -0.93 5.34
C TYR A 163 6.98 0.02 5.81
N LEU A 164 5.75 -0.49 5.99
CA LEU A 164 4.59 0.31 6.34
C LEU A 164 4.70 1.00 7.71
N SER A 165 5.43 0.40 8.65
CA SER A 165 5.62 0.93 10.00
C SER A 165 6.97 1.61 10.20
N TYR A 166 7.71 1.86 9.12
CA TYR A 166 9.03 2.44 9.19
C TYR A 166 9.02 3.80 9.88
N THR A 167 9.89 3.94 10.87
CA THR A 167 10.19 5.20 11.55
C THR A 167 11.67 5.48 11.32
N PRO A 168 12.03 6.63 10.73
CA PRO A 168 13.43 6.97 10.52
C PRO A 168 14.15 7.11 11.88
N PRO A 169 15.44 6.75 11.97
CA PRO A 169 16.22 7.04 13.17
C PRO A 169 16.21 8.55 13.44
N GLN A 170 16.06 8.94 14.71
CA GLN A 170 16.12 10.35 15.11
C GLN A 170 17.48 10.93 14.69
N PRO A 171 17.52 12.13 14.09
CA PRO A 171 18.80 12.79 13.83
C PRO A 171 19.52 12.99 15.16
N THR A 172 20.70 12.38 15.32
CA THR A 172 21.64 12.79 16.38
C THR A 172 22.25 14.14 15.99
N ASP A 173 21.43 15.18 16.03
CA ASP A 173 21.89 16.56 15.95
C ASP A 173 22.61 16.90 17.25
N THR A 174 23.85 16.43 17.36
CA THR A 174 24.81 16.97 18.32
C THR A 174 25.23 18.32 17.76
N ILE A 175 24.43 19.35 18.02
CA ILE A 175 24.83 20.73 17.76
C ILE A 175 26.02 21.00 18.67
N ILE A 176 27.24 20.82 18.15
CA ILE A 176 28.46 21.34 18.76
C ILE A 176 28.36 22.85 18.64
N LYS A 177 27.87 23.52 19.69
CA LYS A 177 28.04 24.96 19.84
C LYS A 177 29.55 25.20 19.96
N GLN A 178 30.14 25.83 18.95
CA GLN A 178 31.46 26.47 19.04
C GLN A 178 31.33 27.83 19.73
#